data_AF-O50891-F1
#
_entry.id   AF-O50891-F1
#
_cell.length_a   1.000
_cell.length_b   1.000
_cell.length_c   1.000
_cell.angle_alpha   90.00
_cell.angle_beta   90.00
_cell.angle_gamma   90.00
#
_symmetry.space_group_name_H-M   'P 1'
#
loop_
_entity.id
_entity.type
_entity.pdbx_description
1 polymer ?
#
loop_
_entity_poly.entity_id
_entity_poly.type
_entity_poly.pdbx_seq_one_letter_code
_entity_poly.pdbx_strand_id
1 'polypeptide(L)'
;MKNFKLNIIKLNVITAILTSICISCAPFGNVNPNEPKNPTTSKSLKKTKRSNNSRNLKNTSNHTNSENLTGNSTKNPSENNQNLENESQNSKSSNQNSQEETTISKLKNIGKDLEAQKKKEDTGITKMSKIDNAKYDFLETFKLKQDDVFMFHAKMKLKRIIYPSLNYDTKKILVLKEILEKLDTEDNNRRIAGQFLETSRDIQLHLEDTYLKKIQDTLQTLSEKEAEKLLQGVKLDLKKKQNFAKSLNATIDAYNKNVDNIKIDNKALAKHIKDKYSHPLYLLNQAD
;
A
#
# COMPACT_ATOMS: atom_id res chain seq x y z
N MET A 1 -40.30 38.63 -10.10
CA MET A 1 -38.86 38.46 -10.41
C MET A 1 -38.15 37.89 -9.20
N LYS A 2 -37.61 36.67 -9.30
CA LYS A 2 -36.82 36.04 -8.22
C LYS A 2 -35.34 36.23 -8.52
N ASN A 3 -34.63 36.86 -7.59
CA ASN A 3 -33.18 37.08 -7.67
C ASN A 3 -32.45 35.75 -7.44
N PHE A 4 -31.70 35.29 -8.44
CA PHE A 4 -30.77 34.17 -8.27
C PHE A 4 -29.49 34.67 -7.60
N LYS A 5 -29.35 34.40 -6.31
CA LYS A 5 -28.04 34.38 -5.64
C LYS A 5 -27.22 33.22 -6.21
N LEU A 6 -26.44 33.48 -7.25
CA LEU A 6 -25.41 32.53 -7.69
C LEU A 6 -24.35 32.43 -6.58
N ASN A 7 -24.21 31.22 -6.03
CA ASN A 7 -23.21 30.87 -5.02
C ASN A 7 -21.80 31.23 -5.51
N ILE A 8 -21.19 32.23 -4.85
CA ILE A 8 -19.80 32.69 -5.00
C ILE A 8 -18.79 31.51 -5.01
N ILE A 9 -19.12 30.42 -4.32
CA ILE A 9 -18.32 29.19 -4.26
C ILE A 9 -18.20 28.49 -5.62
N LYS A 10 -19.25 28.48 -6.45
CA LYS A 10 -19.21 27.86 -7.79
C LYS A 10 -18.40 28.70 -8.79
N LEU A 11 -18.37 30.02 -8.62
CA LEU A 11 -17.65 30.91 -9.52
C LEU A 11 -16.14 30.77 -9.35
N ASN A 12 -15.65 30.67 -8.11
CA ASN A 12 -14.21 30.51 -7.82
C ASN A 12 -13.61 29.20 -8.37
N VAL A 13 -14.38 28.12 -8.43
CA VAL A 13 -13.92 26.84 -8.99
C VAL A 13 -13.80 26.90 -10.51
N ILE A 14 -14.76 27.55 -11.19
CA ILE A 14 -14.72 27.72 -12.65
C ILE A 14 -13.56 28.65 -13.05
N THR A 15 -13.33 29.72 -12.29
CA THR A 15 -12.22 30.65 -12.53
C THR A 15 -10.86 29.96 -12.37
N ALA A 16 -10.68 29.12 -11.34
CA ALA A 16 -9.42 28.37 -11.14
C ALA A 16 -9.12 27.36 -12.26
N ILE A 17 -10.15 26.70 -12.81
CA ILE A 17 -10.00 25.77 -13.93
C ILE A 17 -9.61 26.52 -15.21
N LEU A 18 -10.22 27.68 -15.50
CA LEU A 18 -9.89 28.46 -16.70
C LEU A 18 -8.45 28.97 -16.68
N THR A 19 -7.94 29.44 -15.53
CA THR A 19 -6.55 29.90 -15.41
C THR A 19 -5.51 28.79 -15.61
N SER A 20 -5.86 27.53 -15.31
CA SER A 20 -4.96 26.38 -15.52
C SER A 20 -4.79 25.99 -16.99
N ILE A 21 -5.82 26.24 -17.82
CA ILE A 21 -5.81 25.93 -19.25
C ILE A 21 -5.02 27.00 -20.04
N CYS A 22 -4.92 28.23 -19.52
CA CYS A 22 -4.18 29.31 -20.18
C CYS A 22 -2.65 29.23 -20.04
N ILE A 23 -2.10 28.42 -19.13
CA ILE A 23 -0.64 28.25 -18.98
C ILE A 23 -0.07 27.29 -20.06
N SER A 24 -0.90 26.44 -20.67
CA SER A 24 -0.47 25.50 -21.72
C SER A 24 -0.47 26.08 -23.14
N CYS A 25 -0.84 27.35 -23.33
CA CYS A 25 -0.89 28.00 -24.64
C CYS A 25 0.12 29.16 -24.72
N ALA A 26 1.40 28.87 -24.50
CA ALA A 26 2.49 29.70 -25.02
C ALA A 26 2.92 29.13 -26.39
N PRO A 27 3.03 29.94 -27.46
CA PRO A 27 3.44 29.44 -28.77
C PRO A 27 4.88 28.94 -28.72
N PHE A 28 5.11 27.74 -29.25
CA PHE A 28 6.43 27.21 -29.54
C PHE A 28 7.20 28.20 -30.43
N GLY A 29 8.22 28.83 -29.85
CA GLY A 29 9.20 29.63 -30.57
C GLY A 29 10.20 28.72 -31.27
N ASN A 30 10.21 28.84 -32.60
CA ASN A 30 11.12 28.22 -33.56
C ASN A 30 12.58 28.10 -33.09
N VAL A 31 13.13 26.89 -33.17
CA VAL A 31 14.58 26.69 -33.32
C VAL A 31 14.82 25.87 -34.59
N ASN A 32 15.43 26.54 -35.56
CA ASN A 32 15.80 26.02 -36.88
C ASN A 32 16.99 25.03 -36.74
N PRO A 33 16.99 23.87 -37.42
CA PRO A 33 18.11 22.92 -37.38
C PRO A 33 19.07 23.22 -38.53
N ASN A 34 20.36 23.48 -38.28
CA ASN A 34 21.41 23.31 -39.28
C ASN A 34 22.81 23.14 -38.66
N GLU A 35 23.24 21.87 -38.74
CA GLU A 35 24.57 21.33 -39.03
C GLU A 35 25.77 21.30 -38.05
N PRO A 36 26.59 20.22 -38.15
CA PRO A 36 27.62 19.85 -37.20
C PRO A 36 29.04 20.21 -37.67
N LYS A 37 29.97 20.44 -36.74
CA LYS A 37 31.42 20.34 -37.02
C LYS A 37 32.19 19.81 -35.79
N ASN A 38 32.73 18.61 -35.95
CA ASN A 38 34.01 18.18 -35.39
C ASN A 38 34.86 17.77 -36.62
N PRO A 39 36.21 17.88 -36.64
CA PRO A 39 37.00 17.02 -35.75
C PRO A 39 38.46 17.44 -35.40
N THR A 40 39.04 16.63 -34.50
CA THR A 40 40.47 16.25 -34.38
C THR A 40 41.45 17.23 -33.72
N THR A 41 42.04 16.82 -32.58
CA THR A 41 43.49 16.51 -32.52
C THR A 41 43.89 15.72 -31.28
N SER A 42 44.67 14.69 -31.57
CA SER A 42 45.44 13.84 -30.67
C SER A 42 46.60 14.62 -30.04
N LYS A 43 46.94 14.31 -28.77
CA LYS A 43 48.32 13.95 -28.36
C LYS A 43 48.40 13.50 -26.91
N SER A 44 49.22 12.48 -26.72
CA SER A 44 49.51 11.75 -25.50
C SER A 44 50.75 12.29 -24.77
N LEU A 45 50.95 11.75 -23.55
CA LEU A 45 52.20 11.62 -22.77
C LEU A 45 52.72 12.86 -22.00
N LYS A 46 52.68 12.81 -20.66
CA LYS A 46 53.79 12.26 -19.85
C LYS A 46 53.45 12.19 -18.35
N LYS A 47 53.82 11.05 -17.76
CA LYS A 47 53.97 10.82 -16.32
C LYS A 47 55.05 11.73 -15.74
N THR A 48 54.90 12.11 -14.47
CA THR A 48 56.05 12.31 -13.58
C THR A 48 55.70 11.86 -12.16
N LYS A 49 56.45 10.86 -11.69
CA LYS A 49 56.59 10.46 -10.28
C LYS A 49 57.72 11.30 -9.66
N ARG A 50 57.51 11.83 -8.46
CA ARG A 50 58.52 12.11 -7.42
C ARG A 50 57.72 12.27 -6.11
N SER A 51 57.69 11.31 -5.19
CA SER A 51 58.75 10.77 -4.33
C SER A 51 59.24 11.74 -3.25
N ASN A 52 58.77 11.42 -2.04
CA ASN A 52 59.44 11.38 -0.74
C ASN A 52 59.39 12.52 0.28
N ASN A 53 59.06 12.04 1.49
CA ASN A 53 59.39 12.48 2.84
C ASN A 53 58.63 13.68 3.40
N SER A 54 58.34 13.76 4.68
CA SER A 54 58.24 12.84 5.83
C SER A 54 57.90 13.79 6.99
N ARG A 55 57.10 13.32 7.96
CA ARG A 55 57.27 13.53 9.42
C ARG A 55 55.95 13.33 10.15
N ASN A 56 55.96 12.28 10.96
CA ASN A 56 55.19 12.18 12.19
C ASN A 56 55.36 13.44 13.05
N LEU A 57 54.32 13.82 13.79
CA LEU A 57 54.47 14.13 15.21
C LEU A 57 53.16 13.87 15.98
N LYS A 58 53.37 13.36 17.20
CA LYS A 58 52.47 12.78 18.20
C LYS A 58 51.30 13.65 18.68
N ASN A 59 50.22 12.94 19.01
CA ASN A 59 49.35 13.00 20.20
C ASN A 59 49.41 14.22 21.14
N THR A 60 48.24 14.71 21.53
CA THR A 60 47.86 14.77 22.97
C THR A 60 46.33 14.80 23.15
N SER A 61 45.88 14.10 24.19
CA SER A 61 44.52 14.11 24.73
C SER A 61 44.17 15.46 25.35
N ASN A 62 42.87 15.75 25.50
CA ASN A 62 42.26 16.05 26.81
C ASN A 62 40.72 16.05 26.73
N HIS A 63 40.13 15.46 27.77
CA HIS A 63 38.73 15.55 28.18
C HIS A 63 38.37 16.98 28.61
N THR A 64 37.17 17.45 28.28
CA THR A 64 36.26 18.14 29.23
C THR A 64 34.85 18.23 28.65
N ASN A 65 33.85 17.87 29.47
CA ASN A 65 32.43 18.14 29.27
C ASN A 65 32.14 19.64 29.40
N SER A 66 31.18 20.17 28.63
CA SER A 66 30.15 21.11 29.12
C SER A 66 29.15 21.49 28.01
N GLU A 67 27.89 21.16 28.28
CA GLU A 67 26.64 21.91 28.04
C GLU A 67 26.41 22.75 26.77
N ASN A 68 25.34 22.34 26.07
CA ASN A 68 24.24 23.14 25.52
C ASN A 68 24.55 24.46 24.82
N LEU A 69 24.30 24.49 23.50
CA LEU A 69 23.58 25.59 22.85
C LEU A 69 22.76 25.08 21.66
N THR A 70 21.47 25.30 21.82
CA THR A 70 20.34 25.32 20.89
C THR A 70 20.64 25.62 19.42
N GLY A 71 19.96 24.87 18.53
CA GLY A 71 19.59 25.36 17.20
C GLY A 71 19.79 24.34 16.09
N ASN A 72 18.80 23.49 15.83
CA ASN A 72 18.14 23.52 14.52
C ASN A 72 16.93 22.59 14.43
N SER A 73 15.89 23.21 13.89
CA SER A 73 14.58 22.67 13.56
C SER A 73 14.70 21.60 12.48
N THR A 74 14.20 20.39 12.73
CA THR A 74 13.77 19.50 11.65
C THR A 74 12.41 18.91 12.03
N LYS A 75 11.38 19.40 11.33
CA LYS A 75 10.01 18.92 11.38
C LYS A 75 9.97 17.42 11.08
N ASN A 76 9.46 16.64 12.02
CA ASN A 76 8.89 15.32 11.74
C ASN A 76 7.76 15.49 10.71
N PRO A 77 7.68 14.66 9.64
CA PRO A 77 6.43 14.52 8.93
C PRO A 77 5.49 13.67 9.79
N SER A 78 4.45 14.33 10.26
CA SER A 78 3.24 13.79 10.88
C SER A 78 2.90 12.38 10.39
N GLU A 79 2.76 11.47 11.36
CA GLU A 79 2.06 10.20 11.23
C GLU A 79 0.70 10.46 10.57
N ASN A 80 0.51 9.92 9.37
CA ASN A 80 -0.82 9.77 8.78
C ASN A 80 -1.21 8.30 8.91
N ASN A 81 -1.40 7.87 10.16
CA ASN A 81 -2.14 6.66 10.46
C ASN A 81 -3.62 6.98 10.25
N GLN A 82 -4.11 6.88 9.01
CA GLN A 82 -5.51 6.55 8.81
C GLN A 82 -5.67 5.11 9.29
N ASN A 83 -5.93 4.96 10.59
CA ASN A 83 -6.47 3.77 11.20
C ASN A 83 -7.67 3.34 10.36
N LEU A 84 -7.62 2.13 9.82
CA LEU A 84 -8.79 1.35 9.43
C LEU A 84 -9.50 0.84 10.70
N GLU A 85 -9.81 1.74 11.62
CA GLU A 85 -10.87 1.54 12.60
C GLU A 85 -12.16 1.91 11.91
N ASN A 86 -12.69 0.95 11.16
CA ASN A 86 -14.12 0.96 10.87
C ASN A 86 -14.82 0.39 12.12
N GLU A 87 -14.67 1.07 13.26
CA GLU A 87 -15.81 1.13 14.18
C GLU A 87 -16.88 1.88 13.38
N SER A 88 -18.03 1.24 13.22
CA SER A 88 -19.21 1.86 12.61
C SER A 88 -19.57 3.10 13.43
N GLN A 89 -18.96 4.24 13.11
CA GLN A 89 -19.36 5.52 13.64
C GLN A 89 -20.68 5.88 12.98
N ASN A 90 -21.71 5.43 13.68
CA ASN A 90 -23.09 5.82 13.57
C ASN A 90 -23.13 7.35 13.50
N SER A 91 -23.24 7.89 12.29
CA SER A 91 -23.60 9.28 12.09
C SER A 91 -24.94 9.49 12.78
N LYS A 92 -24.95 10.25 13.88
CA LYS A 92 -26.15 10.72 14.57
C LYS A 92 -27.04 11.46 13.58
N SER A 93 -27.91 10.69 12.92
CA SER A 93 -29.07 11.17 12.21
C SER A 93 -30.12 11.51 13.26
N SER A 94 -30.49 12.78 13.30
CA SER A 94 -31.57 13.33 14.11
C SER A 94 -32.87 12.56 13.88
N ASN A 95 -33.44 11.99 14.95
CA ASN A 95 -34.81 11.52 15.09
C ASN A 95 -35.44 10.79 13.88
N GLN A 96 -35.09 9.52 13.70
CA GLN A 96 -35.99 8.54 13.09
C GLN A 96 -36.01 7.31 13.98
N ASN A 97 -37.21 6.80 14.26
CA ASN A 97 -37.49 5.60 15.06
C ASN A 97 -36.40 4.55 14.89
N SER A 98 -35.78 4.13 16.01
CA SER A 98 -34.83 3.03 16.05
C SER A 98 -35.58 1.72 15.79
N GLN A 99 -35.93 1.50 14.52
CA GLN A 99 -36.47 0.24 14.06
C GLN A 99 -35.32 -0.76 14.11
N GLU A 100 -35.49 -1.81 14.90
CA GLU A 100 -34.50 -2.86 15.10
C GLU A 100 -33.99 -3.37 13.73
N GLU A 101 -32.69 -3.24 13.48
CA GLU A 101 -32.13 -3.69 12.20
C GLU A 101 -32.20 -5.21 12.10
N THR A 102 -33.04 -5.69 11.17
CA THR A 102 -33.11 -7.10 10.80
C THR A 102 -31.78 -7.58 10.19
N THR A 103 -31.53 -8.89 10.26
CA THR A 103 -30.36 -9.53 9.63
C THR A 103 -30.24 -9.19 8.14
N ILE A 104 -31.37 -9.10 7.44
CA ILE A 104 -31.43 -8.71 6.02
C ILE A 104 -30.98 -7.26 5.80
N SER A 105 -31.44 -6.32 6.63
CA SER A 105 -31.00 -4.91 6.55
C SER A 105 -29.50 -4.77 6.82
N LYS A 106 -28.96 -5.50 7.82
CA LYS A 106 -27.52 -5.53 8.11
C LYS A 106 -26.70 -6.05 6.93
N LEU A 107 -27.12 -7.17 6.34
CA LEU A 107 -26.49 -7.73 5.14
C LEU A 107 -26.54 -6.78 3.95
N LYS A 108 -27.66 -6.08 3.76
CA LYS A 108 -27.82 -5.08 2.70
C LYS A 108 -26.83 -3.92 2.85
N ASN A 109 -26.65 -3.42 4.08
CA ASN A 109 -25.68 -2.37 4.38
C ASN A 109 -24.24 -2.87 4.12
N ILE A 110 -23.88 -4.05 4.63
CA ILE A 110 -22.57 -4.67 4.38
C ILE A 110 -22.31 -4.86 2.87
N GLY A 111 -23.31 -5.30 2.09
CA GLY A 111 -23.17 -5.44 0.65
C GLY A 111 -22.82 -4.13 -0.05
N LYS A 112 -23.49 -3.03 0.33
CA LYS A 112 -23.17 -1.69 -0.19
C LYS A 112 -21.77 -1.24 0.18
N ASP A 113 -21.35 -1.49 1.42
CA ASP A 113 -20.02 -1.12 1.91
C ASP A 113 -18.92 -1.90 1.17
N LEU A 114 -19.10 -3.20 0.97
CA LEU A 114 -18.18 -4.04 0.19
C LEU A 114 -18.09 -3.56 -1.28
N GLU A 115 -19.21 -3.18 -1.89
CA GLU A 115 -19.22 -2.64 -3.25
C GLU A 115 -18.49 -1.30 -3.34
N ALA A 116 -18.74 -0.39 -2.39
CA ALA A 116 -18.06 0.89 -2.31
C ALA A 116 -16.55 0.73 -2.06
N GLN A 117 -16.18 -0.20 -1.16
CA GLN A 117 -14.79 -0.55 -0.91
C GLN A 117 -14.10 -1.04 -2.18
N LYS A 118 -14.69 -2.00 -2.91
CA LYS A 118 -14.13 -2.52 -4.17
C LYS A 118 -13.88 -1.42 -5.20
N LYS A 119 -14.81 -0.48 -5.36
CA LYS A 119 -14.65 0.69 -6.26
C LYS A 119 -13.49 1.60 -5.84
N LYS A 120 -13.33 1.84 -4.53
CA LYS A 120 -12.21 2.61 -3.97
C LYS A 120 -10.88 1.88 -4.21
N GLU A 121 -10.86 0.57 -4.00
CA GLU A 121 -9.68 -0.28 -4.22
C GLU A 121 -9.24 -0.24 -5.69
N ASP A 122 -10.19 -0.41 -6.61
CA ASP A 122 -9.96 -0.32 -8.06
C ASP A 122 -9.38 1.04 -8.46
N THR A 123 -9.95 2.13 -7.94
CA THR A 123 -9.45 3.49 -8.17
C THR A 123 -8.01 3.66 -7.68
N GLY A 124 -7.69 3.13 -6.49
CA GLY A 124 -6.34 3.16 -5.93
C GLY A 124 -5.34 2.34 -6.77
N ILE A 125 -5.75 1.16 -7.23
CA ILE A 125 -4.92 0.30 -8.09
C ILE A 125 -4.64 0.98 -9.43
N THR A 126 -5.66 1.54 -10.08
CA THR A 126 -5.48 2.28 -11.34
C THR A 126 -4.49 3.43 -11.19
N LYS A 127 -4.47 4.13 -10.06
CA LYS A 127 -3.47 5.19 -9.78
C LYS A 127 -2.05 4.64 -9.67
N MET A 128 -1.89 3.42 -9.14
CA MET A 128 -0.59 2.74 -9.02
C MET A 128 -0.08 2.25 -10.39
N SER A 129 -0.97 1.78 -11.27
CA SER A 129 -0.59 1.27 -12.59
C SER A 129 -0.25 2.38 -13.61
N LYS A 130 -0.40 3.66 -13.27
CA LYS A 130 0.04 4.77 -14.12
C LYS A 130 1.56 4.75 -14.28
N ILE A 131 2.07 5.19 -15.44
CA ILE A 131 3.49 5.14 -15.81
C ILE A 131 4.42 5.61 -14.69
N ASP A 132 4.13 6.75 -14.07
CA ASP A 132 4.97 7.33 -13.00
C ASP A 132 5.06 6.45 -11.75
N ASN A 133 4.04 5.62 -11.51
CA ASN A 133 3.90 4.73 -10.36
C ASN A 133 4.08 3.25 -10.70
N ALA A 134 4.20 2.89 -11.99
CA ALA A 134 4.19 1.50 -12.44
C ALA A 134 5.28 0.63 -11.78
N LYS A 135 6.42 1.24 -11.44
CA LYS A 135 7.50 0.59 -10.68
C LYS A 135 7.10 0.11 -9.28
N TYR A 136 6.06 0.69 -8.69
CA TYR A 136 5.52 0.32 -7.39
C TYR A 136 4.38 -0.69 -7.49
N ASP A 137 3.78 -0.88 -8.69
CA ASP A 137 2.79 -1.92 -8.95
C ASP A 137 3.46 -3.28 -9.19
N PHE A 138 4.26 -3.75 -8.23
CA PHE A 138 5.09 -4.92 -8.42
C PHE A 138 4.27 -6.20 -8.66
N LEU A 139 3.05 -6.30 -8.09
CA LEU A 139 2.17 -7.46 -8.30
C LEU A 139 1.70 -7.60 -9.76
N GLU A 140 1.92 -6.59 -10.61
CA GLU A 140 1.65 -6.73 -12.05
C GLU A 140 2.57 -7.75 -12.72
N THR A 141 3.84 -7.81 -12.32
CA THR A 141 4.85 -8.65 -12.96
C THR A 141 5.48 -9.67 -12.01
N PHE A 142 5.30 -9.51 -10.70
CA PHE A 142 5.80 -10.41 -9.69
C PHE A 142 5.18 -11.80 -9.82
N LYS A 143 6.03 -12.81 -9.63
CA LYS A 143 5.64 -14.22 -9.49
C LYS A 143 6.70 -14.95 -8.71
N LEU A 144 6.28 -15.93 -7.92
CA LEU A 144 7.19 -16.93 -7.39
C LEU A 144 7.63 -17.87 -8.52
N LYS A 145 8.78 -18.51 -8.39
CA LYS A 145 9.20 -19.51 -9.39
C LYS A 145 8.14 -20.62 -9.51
N GLN A 146 7.76 -20.92 -10.75
CA GLN A 146 6.76 -21.95 -11.11
C GLN A 146 5.30 -21.58 -10.74
N ASP A 147 5.00 -20.31 -10.43
CA ASP A 147 3.68 -19.89 -9.95
C ASP A 147 2.91 -18.97 -10.92
N ASP A 148 3.23 -19.11 -12.21
CA ASP A 148 2.66 -18.28 -13.31
C ASP A 148 1.14 -18.35 -13.37
N VAL A 149 0.57 -19.56 -13.28
CA VAL A 149 -0.88 -19.80 -13.38
C VAL A 149 -1.61 -19.20 -12.18
N PHE A 150 -1.07 -19.38 -10.97
CA PHE A 150 -1.64 -18.81 -9.76
C PHE A 150 -1.71 -17.27 -9.88
N MET A 151 -0.60 -16.63 -10.25
CA MET A 151 -0.56 -15.18 -10.33
C MET A 151 -1.51 -14.62 -11.39
N PHE A 152 -1.68 -15.30 -12.52
CA PHE A 152 -2.64 -14.89 -13.55
C PHE A 152 -4.07 -14.72 -13.01
N HIS A 153 -4.53 -15.66 -12.18
CA HIS A 153 -5.88 -15.62 -11.60
C HIS A 153 -5.96 -14.80 -10.30
N ALA A 154 -4.90 -14.79 -9.49
CA ALA A 154 -4.91 -14.18 -8.15
C ALA A 154 -4.59 -12.68 -8.16
N LYS A 155 -3.88 -12.17 -9.18
CA LYS A 155 -3.29 -10.83 -9.20
C LYS A 155 -4.21 -9.72 -8.72
N MET A 156 -5.42 -9.62 -9.28
CA MET A 156 -6.32 -8.52 -8.91
C MET A 156 -6.82 -8.62 -7.46
N LYS A 157 -7.07 -9.84 -6.97
CA LYS A 157 -7.46 -10.07 -5.58
C LYS A 157 -6.31 -9.71 -4.63
N LEU A 158 -5.09 -10.08 -4.99
CA LEU A 158 -3.88 -9.71 -4.25
C LEU A 158 -3.68 -8.20 -4.20
N LYS A 159 -3.81 -7.49 -5.33
CA LYS A 159 -3.69 -6.03 -5.36
C LYS A 159 -4.74 -5.35 -4.47
N ARG A 160 -5.98 -5.86 -4.45
CA ARG A 160 -7.09 -5.31 -3.66
C ARG A 160 -6.97 -5.56 -2.16
N ILE A 161 -6.25 -6.58 -1.72
CA ILE A 161 -6.00 -6.77 -0.29
C ILE A 161 -4.67 -6.15 0.16
N ILE A 162 -3.59 -6.33 -0.60
CA ILE A 162 -2.24 -5.93 -0.19
C ILE A 162 -2.06 -4.41 -0.24
N TYR A 163 -2.37 -3.75 -1.36
CA TYR A 163 -2.08 -2.32 -1.50
C TYR A 163 -2.88 -1.46 -0.52
N PRO A 164 -4.20 -1.67 -0.33
CA PRO A 164 -4.94 -0.92 0.69
C PRO A 164 -4.48 -1.24 2.11
N SER A 165 -4.09 -2.48 2.40
CA SER A 165 -3.55 -2.85 3.72
C SER A 165 -2.27 -2.08 4.07
N LEU A 166 -1.48 -1.74 3.05
CA LEU A 166 -0.29 -0.91 3.19
C LEU A 166 -0.56 0.58 2.97
N ASN A 167 -1.83 1.00 2.95
CA ASN A 167 -2.27 2.37 2.68
C ASN A 167 -1.73 2.95 1.36
N TYR A 168 -1.45 2.09 0.37
CA TYR A 168 -0.77 2.44 -0.88
C TYR A 168 0.60 3.12 -0.68
N ASP A 169 1.23 2.92 0.49
CA ASP A 169 2.57 3.45 0.78
C ASP A 169 3.60 2.69 -0.04
N THR A 170 4.13 3.38 -1.05
CA THR A 170 5.14 2.84 -1.98
C THR A 170 6.38 2.29 -1.28
N LYS A 171 6.80 2.86 -0.13
CA LYS A 171 7.95 2.35 0.62
C LYS A 171 7.62 0.99 1.24
N LYS A 172 6.45 0.87 1.89
CA LYS A 172 6.00 -0.40 2.48
C LYS A 172 5.79 -1.47 1.41
N ILE A 173 5.24 -1.09 0.25
CA ILE A 173 5.04 -1.99 -0.89
C ILE A 173 6.38 -2.53 -1.41
N LEU A 174 7.40 -1.69 -1.54
CA LEU A 174 8.74 -2.14 -1.94
C LEU A 174 9.39 -3.06 -0.90
N VAL A 175 9.18 -2.81 0.39
CA VAL A 175 9.66 -3.73 1.44
C VAL A 175 8.96 -5.09 1.33
N LEU A 176 7.65 -5.12 1.08
CA LEU A 176 6.94 -6.38 0.85
C LEU A 176 7.49 -7.13 -0.37
N LYS A 177 7.75 -6.42 -1.47
CA LYS A 177 8.39 -7.00 -2.65
C LYS A 177 9.72 -7.66 -2.27
N GLU A 178 10.59 -6.96 -1.54
CA GLU A 178 11.89 -7.49 -1.10
C GLU A 178 11.74 -8.75 -0.23
N ILE A 179 10.77 -8.75 0.70
CA ILE A 179 10.46 -9.92 1.54
C ILE A 179 10.10 -11.14 0.68
N LEU A 180 9.20 -10.95 -0.30
CA LEU A 180 8.76 -12.05 -1.16
C LEU A 180 9.87 -12.55 -2.09
N GLU A 181 10.71 -11.65 -2.62
CA GLU A 181 11.89 -12.02 -3.41
C GLU A 181 12.91 -12.82 -2.60
N LYS A 182 13.12 -12.47 -1.33
CA LYS A 182 14.00 -13.24 -0.43
C LYS A 182 13.46 -14.64 -0.14
N LEU A 183 12.14 -14.78 0.01
CA LEU A 183 11.53 -16.08 0.27
C LEU A 183 11.54 -16.99 -0.97
N ASP A 184 11.53 -16.43 -2.18
CA ASP A 184 11.52 -17.20 -3.43
C ASP A 184 12.84 -17.94 -3.74
N THR A 185 13.91 -17.69 -2.97
CA THR A 185 15.24 -18.28 -3.23
C THR A 185 15.32 -19.78 -2.94
N GLU A 186 14.63 -20.26 -1.90
CA GLU A 186 14.65 -21.67 -1.46
C GLU A 186 13.24 -22.27 -1.52
N ASP A 187 13.12 -23.55 -1.90
CA ASP A 187 11.80 -24.16 -2.17
C ASP A 187 10.86 -24.16 -0.95
N ASN A 188 11.39 -24.43 0.25
CA ASN A 188 10.59 -24.39 1.49
C ASN A 188 10.08 -22.98 1.80
N ASN A 189 10.92 -21.97 1.62
CA ASN A 189 10.58 -20.58 1.88
C ASN A 189 9.61 -20.05 0.81
N ARG A 190 9.78 -20.49 -0.45
CA ARG A 190 8.88 -20.19 -1.56
C ARG A 190 7.48 -20.73 -1.30
N ARG A 191 7.37 -21.96 -0.79
CA ARG A 191 6.08 -22.53 -0.39
C ARG A 191 5.40 -21.67 0.68
N ILE A 192 6.15 -21.13 1.64
CA ILE A 192 5.62 -20.23 2.67
C ILE A 192 5.17 -18.89 2.06
N ALA A 193 5.92 -18.32 1.12
CA ALA A 193 5.48 -17.14 0.37
C ALA A 193 4.20 -17.43 -0.42
N GLY A 194 4.09 -18.62 -1.04
CA GLY A 194 2.88 -19.09 -1.71
C GLY A 194 1.68 -19.12 -0.76
N GLN A 195 1.84 -19.69 0.44
CA GLN A 195 0.79 -19.72 1.46
C GLN A 195 0.34 -18.32 1.91
N PHE A 196 1.27 -17.36 2.00
CA PHE A 196 0.93 -15.96 2.27
C PHE A 196 0.07 -15.37 1.14
N LEU A 197 0.44 -15.61 -0.12
CA LEU A 197 -0.32 -15.13 -1.29
C LEU A 197 -1.69 -15.81 -1.38
N GLU A 198 -1.77 -17.12 -1.17
CA GLU A 198 -3.02 -17.88 -1.13
C GLU A 198 -3.97 -17.33 -0.07
N THR A 199 -3.50 -17.20 1.18
CA THR A 199 -4.29 -16.65 2.29
C THR A 199 -4.78 -15.24 1.97
N SER A 200 -3.92 -14.40 1.41
CA SER A 200 -4.27 -13.04 1.00
C SER A 200 -5.40 -13.04 -0.04
N ARG A 201 -5.24 -13.84 -1.11
CA ARG A 201 -6.23 -13.98 -2.19
C ARG A 201 -7.56 -14.50 -1.64
N ASP A 202 -7.53 -15.53 -0.79
CA ASP A 202 -8.74 -16.23 -0.33
C ASP A 202 -9.65 -15.33 0.51
N ILE A 203 -9.07 -14.48 1.37
CA ILE A 203 -9.83 -13.46 2.11
C ILE A 203 -10.60 -12.55 1.14
N GLN A 204 -9.92 -12.03 0.11
CA GLN A 204 -10.55 -11.12 -0.85
C GLN A 204 -11.56 -11.86 -1.77
N LEU A 205 -11.29 -13.12 -2.11
CA LEU A 205 -12.18 -13.98 -2.89
C LEU A 205 -13.49 -14.23 -2.14
N HIS A 206 -13.43 -14.59 -0.86
CA HIS A 206 -14.63 -14.79 -0.05
C HIS A 206 -15.48 -13.53 0.05
N LEU A 207 -14.86 -12.38 0.31
CA LEU A 207 -15.59 -11.11 0.42
C LEU A 207 -16.29 -10.72 -0.88
N GLU A 208 -15.61 -10.82 -2.01
CA GLU A 208 -16.14 -10.38 -3.29
C GLU A 208 -17.01 -11.42 -4.01
N ASP A 209 -16.52 -12.64 -4.13
CA ASP A 209 -17.10 -13.62 -5.06
C ASP A 209 -18.06 -14.58 -4.33
N THR A 210 -17.97 -14.66 -3.00
CA THR A 210 -18.90 -15.44 -2.18
C THR A 210 -19.92 -14.52 -1.52
N TYR A 211 -19.50 -13.62 -0.63
CA TYR A 211 -20.43 -12.85 0.21
C TYR A 211 -21.12 -11.73 -0.55
N LEU A 212 -20.37 -10.83 -1.18
CA LEU A 212 -20.96 -9.72 -1.95
C LEU A 212 -21.89 -10.25 -3.05
N LYS A 213 -21.45 -11.26 -3.81
CA LYS A 213 -22.28 -11.89 -4.83
C LYS A 213 -23.56 -12.50 -4.25
N LYS A 214 -23.48 -13.28 -3.17
CA LYS A 214 -24.68 -13.89 -2.54
C LYS A 214 -25.66 -12.84 -2.01
N ILE A 215 -25.15 -11.74 -1.45
CA ILE A 215 -25.95 -10.60 -0.99
C ILE A 215 -26.64 -9.91 -2.18
N GLN A 216 -25.98 -9.78 -3.33
CA GLN A 216 -26.57 -9.17 -4.52
C GLN A 216 -27.63 -10.06 -5.18
N ASP A 217 -27.34 -11.37 -5.31
CA ASP A 217 -28.15 -12.29 -6.11
C ASP A 217 -29.36 -12.84 -5.35
N THR A 218 -29.23 -13.10 -4.05
CA THR A 218 -30.19 -13.96 -3.33
C THR A 218 -30.72 -13.40 -2.02
N LEU A 219 -30.32 -12.18 -1.60
CA LEU A 219 -30.62 -11.67 -0.26
C LEU A 219 -32.12 -11.69 0.09
N GLN A 220 -33.00 -11.36 -0.86
CA GLN A 220 -34.44 -11.32 -0.63
C GLN A 220 -35.10 -12.71 -0.52
N THR A 221 -34.40 -13.76 -0.95
CA THR A 221 -34.91 -15.14 -0.95
C THR A 221 -34.25 -16.02 0.10
N LEU A 222 -33.33 -15.49 0.91
CA LEU A 222 -32.69 -16.25 1.98
C LEU A 222 -33.68 -16.51 3.11
N SER A 223 -33.68 -17.74 3.62
CA SER A 223 -34.29 -18.02 4.92
C SER A 223 -33.55 -17.28 6.04
N GLU A 224 -34.21 -17.08 7.19
CA GLU A 224 -33.63 -16.43 8.36
C GLU A 224 -32.30 -17.08 8.78
N LYS A 225 -32.28 -18.42 8.89
CA LYS A 225 -31.07 -19.19 9.24
C LYS A 225 -29.93 -19.01 8.23
N GLU A 226 -30.25 -18.93 6.93
CA GLU A 226 -29.24 -18.70 5.89
C GLU A 226 -28.69 -17.27 5.94
N ALA A 227 -29.56 -16.29 6.19
CA ALA A 227 -29.16 -14.91 6.36
C ALA A 227 -28.26 -14.74 7.60
N GLU A 228 -28.56 -15.40 8.71
CA GLU A 228 -27.72 -15.38 9.91
C GLU A 228 -26.34 -16.00 9.66
N LYS A 229 -26.30 -17.19 9.02
CA LYS A 229 -25.03 -17.84 8.67
C LYS A 229 -24.20 -16.97 7.72
N LEU A 230 -24.84 -16.32 6.75
CA LEU A 230 -24.19 -15.39 5.84
C LEU A 230 -23.64 -14.18 6.60
N LEU A 231 -24.41 -13.60 7.52
CA LEU A 231 -24.00 -12.47 8.35
C LEU A 231 -22.80 -12.82 9.24
N GLN A 232 -22.80 -13.99 9.86
CA GLN A 232 -21.67 -14.47 10.66
C GLN A 232 -20.42 -14.67 9.81
N GLY A 233 -20.56 -15.29 8.62
CA GLY A 233 -19.45 -15.53 7.70
C GLY A 233 -18.81 -14.24 7.20
N VAL A 234 -19.61 -13.29 6.71
CA VAL A 234 -19.07 -12.02 6.20
C VAL A 234 -18.40 -11.19 7.30
N LYS A 235 -18.96 -11.18 8.53
CA LYS A 235 -18.32 -10.52 9.68
C LYS A 235 -16.98 -11.15 10.03
N LEU A 236 -16.90 -12.48 10.01
CA LEU A 236 -15.66 -13.20 10.29
C LEU A 236 -14.55 -12.83 9.30
N ASP A 237 -14.87 -12.82 8.01
CA ASP A 237 -13.87 -12.56 6.97
C ASP A 237 -13.52 -11.07 6.86
N LEU A 238 -14.44 -10.16 7.19
CA LEU A 238 -14.13 -8.74 7.40
C LEU A 238 -13.12 -8.57 8.54
N LYS A 239 -13.31 -9.28 9.67
CA LYS A 239 -12.35 -9.28 10.78
C LYS A 239 -10.98 -9.84 10.34
N LYS A 240 -10.96 -10.93 9.56
CA LYS A 240 -9.70 -11.46 8.99
C LYS A 240 -9.01 -10.43 8.09
N LYS A 241 -9.74 -9.70 7.25
CA LYS A 241 -9.18 -8.65 6.39
C LYS A 241 -8.56 -7.51 7.21
N GLN A 242 -9.23 -7.08 8.28
CA GLN A 242 -8.69 -6.06 9.19
C GLN A 242 -7.41 -6.54 9.89
N ASN A 243 -7.44 -7.75 10.44
CA ASN A 243 -6.29 -8.33 11.14
C ASN A 243 -5.14 -8.59 10.18
N PHE A 244 -5.41 -9.04 8.95
CA PHE A 244 -4.41 -9.13 7.89
C PHE A 244 -3.67 -7.82 7.68
N ALA A 245 -4.38 -6.69 7.59
CA ALA A 245 -3.76 -5.38 7.41
C ALA A 245 -2.88 -4.99 8.60
N LYS A 246 -3.35 -5.22 9.84
CA LYS A 246 -2.57 -5.00 11.07
C LYS A 246 -1.29 -5.84 11.08
N SER A 247 -1.42 -7.15 10.88
CA SER A 247 -0.29 -8.09 10.83
C SER A 247 0.70 -7.71 9.75
N LEU A 248 0.23 -7.34 8.56
CA LEU A 248 1.08 -6.99 7.43
C LEU A 248 1.92 -5.76 7.74
N ASN A 249 1.33 -4.71 8.31
CA ASN A 249 2.08 -3.53 8.76
C ASN A 249 3.10 -3.90 9.83
N ALA A 250 2.73 -4.72 10.82
CA ALA A 250 3.66 -5.18 11.85
C ALA A 250 4.82 -6.01 11.27
N THR A 251 4.58 -6.83 10.24
CA THR A 251 5.64 -7.54 9.51
C THR A 251 6.60 -6.58 8.82
N ILE A 252 6.09 -5.55 8.14
CA ILE A 252 6.93 -4.53 7.49
C ILE A 252 7.80 -3.80 8.52
N ASP A 253 7.22 -3.42 9.66
CA ASP A 253 7.93 -2.73 10.72
C ASP A 253 9.00 -3.61 11.37
N ALA A 254 8.66 -4.87 11.69
CA ALA A 254 9.60 -5.86 12.21
C ALA A 254 10.77 -6.08 11.25
N TYR A 255 10.47 -6.19 9.95
CA TYR A 255 11.49 -6.39 8.92
C TYR A 255 12.43 -5.19 8.81
N ASN A 256 11.88 -3.97 8.79
CA ASN A 256 12.67 -2.74 8.72
C ASN A 256 13.60 -2.57 9.93
N LYS A 257 13.12 -2.93 11.12
CA LYS A 257 13.87 -2.90 12.38
C LYS A 257 14.78 -4.13 12.57
N ASN A 258 14.73 -5.11 11.67
CA ASN A 258 15.39 -6.40 11.79
C ASN A 258 15.10 -7.09 13.14
N VAL A 259 13.86 -7.00 13.62
CA VAL A 259 13.40 -7.74 14.80
C VAL A 259 13.57 -9.24 14.54
N ASP A 260 14.05 -9.98 15.54
CA ASP A 260 14.30 -11.43 15.45
C ASP A 260 15.16 -11.85 14.25
N ASN A 261 16.02 -10.95 13.76
CA ASN A 261 16.91 -11.16 12.62
C ASN A 261 16.19 -11.46 11.28
N ILE A 262 14.89 -11.17 11.15
CA ILE A 262 14.12 -11.55 9.96
C ILE A 262 14.55 -10.81 8.67
N LYS A 263 15.37 -9.75 8.76
CA LYS A 263 15.93 -9.10 7.56
C LYS A 263 17.15 -9.85 7.02
N ILE A 264 17.88 -10.54 7.89
CA ILE A 264 19.17 -11.15 7.58
C ILE A 264 19.05 -12.67 7.42
N ASP A 265 18.22 -13.32 8.25
CA ASP A 265 18.02 -14.76 8.24
C ASP A 265 16.72 -15.14 7.52
N ASN A 266 16.86 -15.75 6.34
CA ASN A 266 15.73 -16.21 5.53
C ASN A 266 14.88 -17.27 6.24
N LYS A 267 15.46 -18.10 7.12
CA LYS A 267 14.71 -19.10 7.90
C LYS A 267 13.87 -18.41 8.97
N ALA A 268 14.44 -17.42 9.66
CA ALA A 268 13.70 -16.61 10.62
C ALA A 268 12.54 -15.85 9.94
N LEU A 269 12.80 -15.26 8.77
CA LEU A 269 11.77 -14.61 7.95
C LEU A 269 10.66 -15.58 7.54
N ALA A 270 11.01 -16.75 7.03
CA ALA A 270 10.05 -17.76 6.61
C ALA A 270 9.19 -18.23 7.80
N LYS A 271 9.80 -18.46 8.97
CA LYS A 271 9.08 -18.79 10.19
C LYS A 271 8.10 -17.68 10.58
N HIS A 272 8.54 -16.41 10.58
CA HIS A 272 7.69 -15.26 10.90
C HIS A 272 6.47 -15.16 9.97
N ILE A 273 6.66 -15.35 8.67
CA ILE A 273 5.54 -15.35 7.71
C ILE A 273 4.63 -16.55 7.94
N LYS A 274 5.18 -17.75 8.12
CA LYS A 274 4.39 -18.96 8.37
C LYS A 274 3.51 -18.81 9.61
N ASP A 275 4.08 -18.40 10.73
CA ASP A 275 3.35 -18.30 12.01
C ASP A 275 2.18 -17.30 11.96
N LYS A 276 2.28 -16.27 11.11
CA LYS A 276 1.25 -15.23 10.98
C LYS A 276 0.23 -15.48 9.87
N TYR A 277 0.64 -16.13 8.77
CA TYR A 277 -0.14 -16.15 7.52
C TYR A 277 -0.36 -17.54 6.93
N SER A 278 0.15 -18.63 7.51
CA SER A 278 -0.02 -19.96 6.89
C SER A 278 -1.47 -20.47 6.90
N HIS A 279 -2.35 -19.84 7.68
CA HIS A 279 -3.78 -20.15 7.65
C HIS A 279 -4.62 -18.90 8.01
N PRO A 280 -5.77 -18.66 7.33
CA PRO A 280 -6.65 -17.52 7.64
C PRO A 280 -7.14 -17.48 9.10
N LEU A 281 -7.16 -18.63 9.79
CA LEU A 281 -7.53 -18.71 11.21
C LEU A 281 -6.48 -18.08 12.13
N TYR A 282 -5.20 -18.05 11.74
CA TYR A 282 -4.16 -17.41 12.55
C TYR A 282 -4.33 -15.89 12.60
N LEU A 283 -5.04 -15.32 11.63
CA LEU A 283 -5.41 -13.91 11.65
C LEU A 283 -6.52 -13.62 12.66
N LEU A 284 -7.29 -14.61 13.12
CA LEU A 284 -8.33 -14.41 14.14
C LEU A 284 -7.79 -14.43 15.56
N ASN A 285 -6.69 -15.14 15.79
CA ASN A 285 -6.10 -15.36 17.11
C ASN A 285 -5.00 -14.34 17.46
N GLN A 286 -4.69 -13.42 16.55
CA GLN A 286 -3.85 -12.27 16.83
C GLN A 286 -4.72 -11.24 17.56
N ALA A 287 -4.83 -11.41 18.88
CA ALA A 287 -5.50 -10.45 19.76
C ALA A 287 -4.77 -9.09 19.71
N ASP A 288 -5.56 -8.03 19.81
CA ASP A 288 -5.10 -6.63 19.84
C ASP A 288 -4.09 -6.36 20.98
#